data_AF-A0AAJ1CXN0-F1
#
_entry.id   AF-A0AAJ1CXN0-F1
#
_cell.length_a   1.000
_cell.length_b   1.000
_cell.length_c   1.000
_cell.angle_alpha   90.00
_cell.angle_beta   90.00
_cell.angle_gamma   90.00
#
_symmetry.space_group_name_H-M   'P 1'
#
loop_
_entity.id
_entity.type
_entity.pdbx_description
1 polymer ?
#
loop_
_entity_poly.entity_id
_entity_poly.type
_entity_poly.pdbx_seq_one_letter_code
_entity_poly.pdbx_strand_id
1 'polypeptide(L)'
;MMQPQDKLGRVLHRALRDQKLNPAVSLSIKTCSVIADRVLAGGGVGVVDLFTACRYADQLKLLPVAQPLPFEVMLISRRDKPQSQSTLQLKQVIRNRLWEIARQCEAKFLVEKAS
;
A
#
# COMPACT_ATOMS: atom_id res chain seq x y z
N MET A 1 5.01 5.82 -11.85
CA MET A 1 4.83 6.42 -10.52
C MET A 1 3.36 6.69 -10.23
N MET A 2 2.97 6.74 -8.97
CA MET A 2 1.57 6.99 -8.62
C MET A 2 1.14 8.41 -9.04
N GLN A 3 -0.15 8.59 -9.36
CA GLN A 3 -0.67 9.90 -9.81
C GLN A 3 -0.48 10.97 -8.72
N PRO A 4 -0.13 12.23 -9.03
CA PRO A 4 0.07 13.29 -8.03
C PRO A 4 -1.14 13.57 -7.13
N GLN A 5 -2.34 13.25 -7.59
CA GLN A 5 -3.60 13.43 -6.87
C GLN A 5 -3.96 12.26 -5.94
N ASP A 6 -3.26 11.13 -6.07
CA ASP A 6 -3.35 10.02 -5.13
C ASP A 6 -2.70 10.40 -3.79
N LYS A 7 -3.21 9.87 -2.67
CA LYS A 7 -2.66 10.18 -1.33
C LYS A 7 -1.19 9.74 -1.20
N LEU A 8 -0.86 8.53 -1.65
CA LEU A 8 0.51 8.02 -1.69
C LEU A 8 1.33 8.76 -2.76
N GLY A 9 0.69 9.09 -3.88
CA GLY A 9 1.27 9.97 -4.90
C GLY A 9 1.73 11.32 -4.34
N ARG A 10 0.89 12.03 -3.57
CA ARG A 10 1.27 13.32 -2.97
C ARG A 10 2.48 13.21 -2.06
N VAL A 11 2.54 12.17 -1.22
CA VAL A 11 3.68 11.96 -0.32
C VAL A 11 4.96 11.69 -1.12
N LEU A 12 4.88 10.82 -2.13
CA LEU A 12 6.00 10.51 -3.01
C LEU A 12 6.51 11.74 -3.76
N HIS A 13 5.61 12.50 -4.41
CA HIS A 13 5.96 13.70 -5.17
C HIS A 13 6.53 14.80 -4.28
N ARG A 14 6.05 14.93 -3.04
CA ARG A 14 6.63 15.85 -2.05
C ARG A 14 8.04 15.43 -1.66
N ALA A 15 8.27 14.16 -1.33
CA ALA A 15 9.59 13.65 -0.97
C ALA A 15 10.62 13.84 -2.10
N LEU A 16 10.22 13.58 -3.35
CA LEU A 16 11.07 13.82 -4.52
C LEU A 16 11.43 15.31 -4.66
N ARG A 17 10.45 16.20 -4.49
CA ARG A 17 10.65 17.65 -4.54
C ARG A 17 11.60 18.14 -3.44
N ASP A 18 11.38 17.71 -2.20
CA ASP A 18 12.17 18.13 -1.04
C ASP A 18 13.64 17.70 -1.19
N GLN A 19 13.90 16.58 -1.90
CA GLN A 19 15.24 16.06 -2.19
C GLN A 19 15.79 16.48 -3.56
N LYS A 20 15.09 17.35 -4.31
CA LYS A 20 15.48 17.78 -5.67
C LYS A 20 15.72 16.62 -6.66
N LEU A 21 14.99 15.51 -6.48
CA LEU A 21 15.07 14.34 -7.34
C LEU A 21 14.06 14.46 -8.48
N ASN A 22 14.54 14.37 -9.72
CA ASN A 22 13.71 14.38 -10.92
C ASN A 22 13.69 12.99 -11.56
N PRO A 23 12.55 12.30 -11.55
CA PRO A 23 12.41 11.00 -12.20
C PRO A 23 12.52 11.16 -13.72
N ALA A 24 13.28 10.27 -14.38
CA ALA A 24 13.49 10.31 -15.83
C ALA A 24 12.20 10.06 -16.64
N VAL A 25 11.27 9.24 -16.12
CA VAL A 25 9.96 8.96 -16.72
C VAL A 25 8.91 8.81 -15.62
N SER A 26 7.77 9.50 -15.75
CA SER A 26 6.66 9.42 -14.80
C SER A 26 5.39 8.88 -15.46
N LEU A 27 5.13 7.57 -15.30
CA LEU A 27 3.86 6.96 -15.71
C LEU A 27 2.85 7.05 -14.57
N SER A 28 1.85 7.93 -14.69
CA SER A 28 0.80 8.17 -13.68
C SER A 28 -0.26 7.06 -13.64
N ILE A 29 -0.02 6.02 -12.85
CA ILE A 29 -0.88 4.83 -12.75
C ILE A 29 -1.83 4.95 -11.54
N LYS A 30 -3.12 4.59 -11.73
CA LYS A 30 -4.19 4.74 -10.71
C LYS A 30 -4.31 3.58 -9.72
N THR A 31 -3.78 2.41 -10.05
CA THR A 31 -3.94 1.18 -9.26
C THR A 31 -2.59 0.59 -8.90
N CYS A 32 -2.40 0.25 -7.62
CA CYS A 32 -1.16 -0.34 -7.11
C CYS A 32 -0.77 -1.63 -7.84
N SER A 33 -1.74 -2.46 -8.22
CA SER A 33 -1.50 -3.70 -9.00
C SER A 33 -0.84 -3.42 -10.35
N VAL A 34 -1.32 -2.42 -11.08
CA VAL A 34 -0.74 -2.04 -12.38
C VAL A 34 0.66 -1.46 -12.21
N ILE A 35 0.96 -0.80 -11.08
CA ILE A 35 2.33 -0.38 -10.75
C ILE A 35 3.22 -1.61 -10.57
N ALA A 36 2.80 -2.60 -9.79
CA ALA A 36 3.57 -3.83 -9.54
C ALA A 36 3.80 -4.63 -10.83
N ASP A 37 2.77 -4.81 -11.66
CA ASP A 37 2.90 -5.53 -12.94
C ASP A 37 3.87 -4.82 -13.89
N ARG A 38 3.88 -3.47 -13.90
CA ARG A 38 4.83 -2.70 -14.69
C ARG A 38 6.26 -2.84 -14.18
N VAL A 39 6.47 -2.89 -12.86
CA VAL A 39 7.78 -3.15 -12.26
C VAL A 39 8.26 -4.55 -12.62
N LEU A 40 7.39 -5.55 -12.52
CA LEU A 40 7.67 -6.93 -12.91
C LEU A 40 8.10 -7.06 -14.39
N ALA A 41 7.49 -6.26 -15.26
CA ALA A 41 7.86 -6.18 -16.68
C ALA A 41 9.13 -5.33 -16.97
N GLY A 42 9.88 -4.89 -15.96
CA GLY A 42 11.10 -4.10 -16.12
C GLY A 42 10.89 -2.58 -16.18
N GLY A 43 9.72 -2.08 -15.81
CA GLY A 43 9.36 -0.66 -15.83
C GLY A 43 10.03 0.22 -14.76
N GLY A 44 11.09 -0.26 -14.11
CA GLY A 44 11.85 0.46 -13.09
C GLY A 44 11.32 0.22 -11.67
N VAL A 45 11.10 1.29 -10.91
CA VAL A 45 10.71 1.22 -9.49
C VAL A 45 9.28 1.73 -9.28
N GLY A 46 8.55 1.06 -8.39
CA GLY A 46 7.18 1.41 -8.02
C GLY A 46 7.03 1.54 -6.50
N VAL A 47 6.16 2.45 -6.06
CA VAL A 47 5.74 2.56 -4.67
C VAL A 47 4.30 2.06 -4.60
N VAL A 48 4.06 1.06 -3.74
CA VAL A 48 2.76 0.40 -3.57
C VAL A 48 2.48 0.20 -2.08
N ASP A 49 1.23 -0.09 -1.75
CA ASP A 49 0.86 -0.50 -0.39
C ASP A 49 1.43 -1.90 -0.05
N LEU A 50 1.48 -2.19 1.25
CA LEU A 50 2.05 -3.42 1.78
C LEU A 50 1.35 -4.68 1.25
N PHE A 51 0.03 -4.66 1.09
CA PHE A 51 -0.73 -5.82 0.59
C PHE A 51 -0.36 -6.14 -0.85
N THR A 52 -0.26 -5.10 -1.68
CA THR A 52 0.22 -5.25 -3.06
C THR A 52 1.64 -5.79 -3.07
N ALA A 53 2.56 -5.23 -2.28
CA ALA A 53 3.94 -5.72 -2.21
C ALA A 53 4.02 -7.21 -1.81
N CYS A 54 3.28 -7.63 -0.78
CA CYS A 54 3.23 -9.03 -0.30
C CYS A 54 2.89 -10.03 -1.41
N ARG A 55 2.05 -9.67 -2.38
CA ARG A 55 1.65 -10.55 -3.49
C ARG A 55 2.80 -10.85 -4.46
N TYR A 56 3.80 -9.98 -4.55
CA TYR A 56 4.91 -10.10 -5.49
C TYR A 56 6.24 -10.39 -4.77
N ALA A 57 6.22 -10.74 -3.49
CA ALA A 57 7.42 -10.91 -2.67
C ALA A 57 8.41 -11.95 -3.23
N ASP A 58 7.91 -13.00 -3.88
CA ASP A 58 8.76 -14.04 -4.48
C ASP A 58 9.32 -13.64 -5.86
N GLN A 59 8.87 -12.52 -6.43
CA GLN A 59 9.18 -12.11 -7.81
C GLN A 59 9.90 -10.75 -7.88
N LEU A 60 9.71 -9.89 -6.89
CA LEU A 60 10.23 -8.53 -6.85
C LEU A 60 11.04 -8.29 -5.58
N LYS A 61 12.13 -7.54 -5.71
CA LYS A 61 12.86 -7.04 -4.54
C LYS A 61 12.05 -5.93 -3.87
N LEU A 62 11.73 -6.13 -2.60
CA LEU A 62 10.94 -5.19 -1.80
C LEU A 62 11.84 -4.41 -0.85
N LEU A 63 11.58 -3.10 -0.70
CA LEU A 63 12.29 -2.24 0.25
C LEU A 63 11.26 -1.44 1.07
N PRO A 64 11.24 -1.58 2.40
CA PRO A 64 10.35 -0.80 3.23
C PRO A 64 10.73 0.69 3.18
N VAL A 65 9.73 1.56 3.06
CA VAL A 65 9.91 3.00 3.24
C VAL A 65 10.15 3.32 4.70
N ALA A 66 11.13 4.19 4.98
CA ALA A 66 11.64 4.45 6.33
C ALA A 66 10.59 4.99 7.31
N GLN A 67 9.50 5.59 6.81
CA GLN A 67 8.40 6.05 7.64
C GLN A 67 7.10 5.37 7.20
N PRO A 68 6.33 4.79 8.14
CA PRO A 68 5.01 4.27 7.83
C PRO A 68 4.16 5.43 7.33
N LEU A 69 3.53 5.22 6.18
CA LEU A 69 2.62 6.20 5.62
C LEU A 69 1.31 6.17 6.41
N PRO A 70 0.64 7.32 6.63
CA PRO A 70 -0.57 7.42 7.45
C PRO A 70 -1.82 6.92 6.71
N PHE A 71 -1.71 5.83 5.97
CA PHE A 71 -2.82 5.27 5.19
C PHE A 71 -3.46 4.13 5.99
N GLU A 72 -4.46 4.48 6.78
CA GLU A 72 -5.29 3.52 7.50
C GLU A 72 -6.48 3.06 6.63
N VAL A 73 -6.80 1.77 6.70
CA VAL A 73 -8.04 1.22 6.13
C VAL A 73 -9.14 1.37 7.19
N MET A 74 -10.22 2.07 6.84
CA MET A 74 -11.36 2.25 7.74
C MET A 74 -12.65 1.68 7.16
N LEU A 75 -13.38 0.94 8.00
CA LEU A 75 -14.75 0.54 7.72
C LEU A 75 -15.67 1.73 7.99
N ILE A 76 -16.30 2.28 6.94
CA ILE A 76 -17.25 3.39 7.07
C ILE A 76 -18.69 2.90 6.94
N SER A 77 -19.59 3.55 7.68
CA SER A 77 -21.04 3.36 7.55
C SER A 77 -21.76 4.66 7.88
N ARG A 78 -22.99 4.81 7.38
CA ARG A 78 -23.87 5.93 7.77
C ARG A 78 -24.03 5.96 9.30
N ARG A 79 -23.82 7.13 9.90
CA ARG A 79 -23.92 7.33 11.36
C ARG A 79 -25.35 7.16 11.87
N ASP A 80 -26.33 7.50 11.05
CA ASP A 80 -27.74 7.61 11.41
C ASP A 80 -28.58 6.36 11.11
N LYS A 81 -27.97 5.28 10.60
CA LYS A 81 -28.68 4.05 10.26
C LYS A 81 -28.19 2.87 11.10
N PRO A 82 -29.10 2.20 11.84
CA PRO A 82 -28.80 0.90 12.43
C PRO A 82 -28.35 -0.09 11.36
N GLN A 83 -27.38 -0.93 11.71
CA GLN A 83 -26.85 -1.94 10.79
C GLN A 83 -27.51 -3.29 11.04
N SER A 84 -27.72 -4.06 9.98
CA SER A 84 -28.18 -5.44 10.12
C SER A 84 -27.17 -6.30 10.86
N GLN A 85 -27.63 -7.38 11.48
CA GLN A 85 -26.76 -8.38 12.13
C GLN A 85 -25.72 -8.95 11.16
N SER A 86 -26.12 -9.23 9.91
CA SER A 86 -25.20 -9.68 8.85
C SER A 86 -24.09 -8.68 8.56
N THR A 87 -24.40 -7.37 8.57
CA THR A 87 -23.41 -6.31 8.36
C THR A 87 -22.42 -6.24 9.52
N LEU A 88 -22.90 -6.37 10.76
CA LEU A 88 -22.04 -6.38 11.95
C LEU A 88 -21.10 -7.58 11.95
N GLN A 89 -21.62 -8.77 11.62
CA GLN A 89 -20.81 -9.99 11.46
C GLN A 89 -19.74 -9.81 10.37
N LEU A 90 -20.12 -9.27 9.20
CA LEU A 90 -19.18 -9.01 8.12
C LEU A 90 -18.08 -8.02 8.54
N LYS A 91 -18.41 -6.93 9.23
CA LYS A 91 -17.42 -5.99 9.76
C LYS A 91 -16.42 -6.68 10.69
N GLN A 92 -16.90 -7.57 11.56
CA GLN A 92 -16.05 -8.30 12.48
C GLN A 92 -15.11 -9.27 11.74
N VAL A 93 -15.62 -9.99 10.74
CA VAL A 93 -14.82 -10.87 9.87
C VAL A 93 -13.74 -10.08 9.13
N ILE A 94 -14.12 -8.96 8.49
CA ILE A 94 -13.18 -8.11 7.74
C ILE A 94 -12.11 -7.55 8.68
N ARG A 95 -12.49 -7.05 9.86
CA ARG A 95 -11.56 -6.49 10.84
C ARG A 95 -10.52 -7.52 11.28
N ASN A 96 -10.96 -8.74 11.59
CA ASN A 96 -10.06 -9.82 11.99
C ASN A 96 -9.12 -10.21 10.85
N ARG A 97 -9.64 -10.38 9.63
CA ARG A 97 -8.82 -10.77 8.47
C ARG A 97 -7.80 -9.69 8.08
N LEU A 98 -8.20 -8.42 8.06
CA LEU A 98 -7.26 -7.34 7.78
C LEU A 98 -6.14 -7.27 8.83
N TRP A 99 -6.46 -7.50 10.10
CA TRP A 99 -5.48 -7.56 11.17
C TRP A 99 -4.49 -8.73 11.02
N GLU A 100 -5.00 -9.93 10.71
CA GLU A 100 -4.16 -11.11 10.45
C GLU A 100 -3.20 -10.88 9.29
N ILE A 101 -3.70 -10.35 8.17
CA ILE A 101 -2.88 -10.10 6.98
C ILE A 101 -1.83 -9.01 7.27
N ALA A 102 -2.20 -7.94 7.98
CA ALA A 102 -1.25 -6.90 8.37
C ALA A 102 -0.08 -7.49 9.16
N ARG A 103 -0.37 -8.33 10.17
CA ARG A 103 0.67 -9.01 10.95
C ARG A 103 1.53 -9.95 10.12
N GLN A 104 0.93 -10.72 9.21
CA GLN A 104 1.68 -11.62 8.33
C GLN A 104 2.62 -10.84 7.40
N CYS A 105 2.14 -9.73 6.85
CA CYS A 105 2.97 -8.87 6.03
C CYS A 105 4.07 -8.23 6.88
N GLU A 106 3.78 -7.63 8.03
CA GLU A 106 4.81 -7.07 8.94
C GLU A 106 5.89 -8.09 9.30
N ALA A 107 5.51 -9.32 9.66
CA ALA A 107 6.46 -10.38 9.99
C ALA A 107 7.42 -10.72 8.84
N LYS A 108 6.94 -10.65 7.58
CA LYS A 108 7.78 -10.90 6.40
C LYS A 108 8.80 -9.79 6.13
N PHE A 109 8.59 -8.57 6.62
CA PHE A 109 9.43 -7.42 6.26
C PHE A 109 10.20 -6.77 7.41
N LEU A 110 9.81 -7.01 8.66
CA LEU A 110 10.52 -6.48 9.84
C LEU A 110 11.57 -7.44 10.40
N VAL A 111 11.56 -8.72 10.01
CA VAL A 111 12.47 -9.75 10.54
C VAL A 111 13.82 -9.81 9.81
N GLU A 112 13.92 -9.32 8.57
CA GLU A 112 15.21 -9.27 7.82
C GLU A 112 16.21 -8.21 8.31
N LYS A 113 15.91 -7.45 9.38
CA LYS A 113 16.81 -6.43 9.95
C LYS A 113 17.78 -6.95 11.04
N ALA A 114 17.84 -8.26 11.28
CA ALA A 114 18.65 -8.83 12.37
C ALA A 114 19.73 -9.82 11.91
N SER A 115 20.27 -9.69 10.70
CA SER A 115 21.37 -10.53 10.21
C SER A 115 22.46 -9.69 9.54
#